data_AF-A0A4S0JNK7-F1
#
_entry.id   AF-A0A4S0JNK7-F1
#
_cell.length_a   1.000
_cell.length_b   1.000
_cell.length_c   1.000
_cell.angle_alpha   90.00
_cell.angle_beta   90.00
_cell.angle_gamma   90.00
#
_symmetry.space_group_name_H-M   'P 1'
#
loop_
_entity.id
_entity.type
_entity.pdbx_description
1 polymer ?
#
loop_
_entity_poly.entity_id
_entity_poly.type
_entity_poly.pdbx_seq_one_letter_code
_entity_poly.pdbx_strand_id
1 'polypeptide(L)'
;DQTPFYAESGGQVGDTGVLAGNGVRLAVEDTQKFAGQFHGHVGTLSEGGLKVGDVLAGQVDGERRGATILNHSATHLLHAALREVLGTHVQQKGSLVAPDRLRFDFSHFQP
;
A
#
# COMPACT_ATOMS: atom_id res chain seq x y z
N ASP A 1 2.92 2.44 19.82
CA ASP A 1 3.86 2.07 18.75
C ASP A 1 3.31 2.59 17.43
N GLN A 2 4.01 3.53 16.79
CA GLN A 2 3.55 4.22 15.57
C GLN A 2 4.48 3.85 14.41
N THR A 3 3.96 3.85 13.18
CA THR A 3 4.75 3.55 11.99
C THR A 3 4.41 4.51 10.85
N PRO A 4 5.39 4.97 10.05
CA PRO A 4 5.13 5.79 8.87
C PRO A 4 4.62 4.96 7.67
N PHE A 5 4.74 3.63 7.73
CA PHE A 5 4.37 2.74 6.64
C PHE A 5 2.85 2.61 6.53
N TYR A 6 2.35 2.70 5.32
CA TYR A 6 0.99 2.36 4.98
C TYR A 6 0.85 0.84 4.86
N ALA A 7 -0.04 0.25 5.65
CA ALA A 7 -0.43 -1.15 5.48
C ALA A 7 -1.42 -1.29 4.32
N GLU A 8 -1.25 -2.33 3.51
CA GLU A 8 -2.11 -2.62 2.36
C GLU A 8 -3.60 -2.51 2.73
N SER A 9 -4.37 -1.85 1.86
CA SER A 9 -5.81 -1.65 2.08
C SER A 9 -6.49 -1.05 0.83
N GLY A 10 -7.75 -1.41 0.60
CA GLY A 10 -8.56 -0.81 -0.47
C GLY A 10 -8.03 -1.04 -1.89
N GLY A 11 -7.24 -2.11 -2.09
CA GLY A 11 -6.55 -2.41 -3.35
C GLY A 11 -5.16 -1.78 -3.46
N GLN A 12 -4.79 -0.87 -2.56
CA GLN A 12 -3.45 -0.28 -2.52
C GLN A 12 -2.46 -1.21 -1.83
N VAL A 13 -1.32 -1.44 -2.50
CA VAL A 13 -0.23 -2.25 -1.95
C VAL A 13 0.41 -1.58 -0.73
N GLY A 14 0.97 -2.41 0.15
CA GLY A 14 1.71 -1.97 1.32
C GLY A 14 3.00 -1.26 0.95
N ASP A 15 3.48 -0.45 1.89
CA ASP A 15 4.77 0.19 1.75
C ASP A 15 5.95 -0.75 1.91
N THR A 16 7.02 -0.38 1.22
CA THR A 16 8.35 -0.95 1.37
C THR A 16 9.30 0.10 1.94
N GLY A 17 10.45 -0.36 2.44
CA GLY A 17 11.43 0.53 3.05
C GLY A 17 12.36 -0.19 4.02
N VAL A 18 12.77 0.50 5.06
CA VAL A 18 13.71 -0.03 6.07
C VAL A 18 13.25 0.35 7.48
N LEU A 19 13.37 -0.60 8.41
CA LEU A 19 13.37 -0.34 9.84
C LEU A 19 14.78 -0.54 10.38
N ALA A 20 15.34 0.47 11.05
CA ALA A 20 16.72 0.40 11.55
C ALA A 20 16.92 1.09 12.91
N GLY A 21 17.84 0.57 13.71
CA GLY A 21 18.20 1.11 15.02
C GLY A 21 19.03 0.12 15.83
N ASN A 22 19.93 0.61 16.70
CA ASN A 22 20.73 -0.22 17.62
C ASN A 22 21.46 -1.42 16.96
N GLY A 23 22.01 -1.26 15.76
CA GLY A 23 22.69 -2.33 15.02
C GLY A 23 21.75 -3.37 14.38
N VAL A 24 20.45 -3.10 14.39
CA VAL A 24 19.42 -3.88 13.70
C VAL A 24 19.05 -3.18 12.40
N ARG A 25 18.90 -3.95 11.33
CA ARG A 25 18.38 -3.48 10.05
C ARG A 25 17.45 -4.52 9.44
N LEU A 26 16.20 -4.14 9.22
CA LEU A 26 15.18 -4.94 8.56
C LEU A 26 14.80 -4.24 7.24
N ALA A 27 15.02 -4.92 6.12
CA ALA A 27 14.47 -4.52 4.84
C ALA A 27 12.99 -4.90 4.81
N VAL A 28 12.10 -3.92 4.74
CA VAL A 28 10.65 -4.12 4.67
C VAL A 28 10.27 -4.23 3.20
N GLU A 29 9.82 -5.43 2.81
CA GLU A 29 9.43 -5.78 1.45
C GLU A 29 7.92 -5.61 1.24
N ASP A 30 7.13 -5.65 2.31
CA ASP A 30 5.70 -5.37 2.30
C ASP A 30 5.22 -4.95 3.71
N THR A 31 4.13 -4.18 3.76
CA THR A 31 3.46 -3.81 5.01
C THR A 31 1.99 -4.22 4.93
N GLN A 32 1.58 -5.12 5.81
CA GLN A 32 0.26 -5.74 5.78
C GLN A 32 -0.59 -5.37 6.99
N LYS A 33 -1.91 -5.47 6.82
CA LYS A 33 -2.87 -5.21 7.89
C LYS A 33 -3.31 -6.52 8.55
N PHE A 34 -2.78 -6.82 9.74
CA PHE A 34 -3.15 -8.00 10.51
C PHE A 34 -4.32 -7.72 11.46
N ALA A 35 -5.24 -8.68 11.56
CA ALA A 35 -6.47 -8.60 12.37
C ALA A 35 -7.25 -7.29 12.19
N GLY A 36 -7.19 -6.69 10.99
CA GLY A 36 -7.92 -5.47 10.63
C GLY A 36 -7.36 -4.16 11.21
N GLN A 37 -6.33 -4.19 12.05
CA GLN A 37 -5.83 -2.99 12.75
C GLN A 37 -4.31 -2.91 12.95
N PHE A 38 -3.60 -4.04 13.00
CA PHE A 38 -2.17 -4.05 13.26
C PHE A 38 -1.38 -3.91 11.97
N HIS A 39 -0.34 -3.08 12.00
CA HIS A 39 0.59 -2.94 10.88
C HIS A 39 1.71 -3.96 11.07
N GLY A 40 1.81 -4.94 10.19
CA GLY A 40 2.91 -5.89 10.20
C GLY A 40 3.88 -5.61 9.07
N HIS A 41 5.16 -5.59 9.42
CA HIS A 41 6.26 -5.37 8.49
C HIS A 41 6.82 -6.73 8.09
N VAL A 42 6.67 -7.08 6.81
CA VAL A 42 7.17 -8.33 6.22
C VAL A 42 8.45 -8.01 5.47
N GLY A 43 9.49 -8.80 5.71
CA GLY A 43 10.73 -8.69 4.96
C GLY A 43 11.89 -9.36 5.68
N THR A 44 13.10 -8.98 5.29
CA THR A 44 14.33 -9.70 5.62
C THR A 44 15.17 -8.93 6.62
N LEU A 45 15.56 -9.61 7.71
CA LEU A 45 16.50 -9.06 8.68
C LEU A 45 17.91 -9.16 8.11
N SER A 46 18.47 -8.03 7.69
CA SER A 46 19.79 -7.99 7.06
C SER A 46 20.92 -7.86 8.09
N GLU A 47 20.65 -7.26 9.26
CA GLU A 47 21.65 -7.05 10.31
C GLU A 47 21.02 -7.18 11.71
N GLY A 48 21.81 -7.72 12.66
CA GLY A 48 21.46 -7.76 14.07
C GLY A 48 20.37 -8.78 14.44
N GLY A 49 19.62 -8.46 15.50
CA GLY A 49 18.54 -9.30 16.02
C GLY A 49 17.43 -8.42 16.61
N LEU A 50 16.17 -8.73 16.31
CA LEU A 50 15.00 -8.00 16.80
C LEU A 50 14.50 -8.57 18.13
N LYS A 51 14.17 -7.69 19.07
CA LYS A 51 13.53 -8.03 20.34
C LYS A 51 12.34 -7.12 20.62
N VAL A 52 11.38 -7.65 21.37
CA VAL A 52 10.24 -6.87 21.84
C VAL A 52 10.75 -5.72 22.72
N GLY A 53 10.32 -4.50 22.41
CA GLY A 53 10.73 -3.28 23.10
C GLY A 53 11.83 -2.49 22.38
N ASP A 54 12.42 -3.03 21.31
CA ASP A 54 13.37 -2.27 20.49
C ASP A 54 12.70 -1.07 19.83
N VAL A 55 13.41 0.06 19.79
CA VAL A 55 12.97 1.28 19.12
C VAL A 55 13.74 1.41 17.81
N LEU A 56 13.01 1.42 16.69
CA LEU A 56 13.57 1.50 15.34
C LEU A 56 13.01 2.73 14.63
N ALA A 57 13.85 3.36 13.81
CA ALA A 57 13.42 4.38 12.87
C ALA A 57 12.90 3.71 11.59
N GLY A 58 11.73 4.13 11.13
CA GLY A 58 11.14 3.70 9.86
C GLY A 58 11.41 4.69 8.74
N GLN A 59 11.93 4.19 7.63
CA GLN A 59 12.15 4.95 6.40
C GLN A 59 11.40 4.26 5.25
N VAL A 60 10.33 4.88 4.78
CA VAL A 60 9.53 4.41 3.63
C VAL A 60 10.26 4.73 2.33
N ASP A 61 10.15 3.87 1.33
CA ASP A 61 10.54 4.16 -0.05
C ASP A 61 9.61 5.26 -0.63
N GLY A 62 10.12 6.50 -0.63
CA GLY A 62 9.35 7.68 -1.03
C GLY A 62 8.98 7.70 -2.52
N GLU A 63 9.83 7.16 -3.40
CA GLU A 63 9.56 7.12 -4.83
C GLU A 63 8.43 6.13 -5.11
N ARG A 64 8.52 4.92 -4.54
CA ARG A 64 7.48 3.90 -4.65
C ARG A 64 6.14 4.39 -4.07
N ARG A 65 6.18 5.02 -2.90
CA ARG A 65 4.98 5.61 -2.27
C ARG A 65 4.37 6.69 -3.15
N GLY A 66 5.21 7.56 -3.72
CA GLY A 66 4.77 8.63 -4.62
C GLY A 66 4.02 8.09 -5.85
N ALA A 67 4.59 7.10 -6.54
CA ALA A 67 3.95 6.45 -7.68
C ALA A 67 2.62 5.78 -7.30
N THR A 68 2.59 5.11 -6.14
CA THR A 68 1.36 4.49 -5.61
C THR A 68 0.27 5.52 -5.32
N ILE A 69 0.61 6.67 -4.73
CA ILE A 69 -0.33 7.78 -4.48
C ILE A 69 -0.90 8.32 -5.79
N LEU A 70 -0.08 8.49 -6.83
CA LEU A 70 -0.55 8.94 -8.14
C LEU A 70 -1.56 7.96 -8.74
N ASN A 71 -1.28 6.66 -8.68
CA ASN A 71 -2.21 5.63 -9.15
C ASN A 71 -3.49 5.56 -8.30
N HIS A 72 -3.41 5.87 -7.01
CA HIS A 72 -4.59 6.01 -6.15
C HIS A 72 -5.48 7.17 -6.62
N SER A 73 -4.89 8.34 -6.87
CA SER A 73 -5.62 9.49 -7.42
C SER A 73 -6.22 9.17 -8.79
N ALA A 74 -5.47 8.50 -9.67
CA ALA A 74 -5.96 8.07 -10.97
C ALA A 74 -7.16 7.11 -10.87
N THR A 75 -7.20 6.26 -9.83
CA THR A 75 -8.34 5.37 -9.57
C THR A 75 -9.64 6.16 -9.39
N HIS A 76 -9.60 7.22 -8.59
CA HIS A 76 -10.76 8.08 -8.34
C HIS A 76 -11.18 8.85 -9.57
N LEU A 77 -10.22 9.39 -10.33
CA LEU A 77 -10.48 10.10 -11.58
C LEU A 77 -11.12 9.18 -12.62
N LEU A 78 -10.58 7.96 -12.78
CA LEU A 78 -11.13 6.95 -13.69
C LEU A 78 -12.55 6.58 -13.30
N HIS A 79 -12.82 6.36 -12.01
CA HIS A 79 -14.16 6.04 -11.54
C HIS A 79 -15.15 7.18 -11.80
N ALA A 80 -14.75 8.42 -11.57
CA ALA A 80 -15.58 9.59 -11.88
C ALA A 80 -15.90 9.68 -13.38
N ALA A 81 -14.88 9.54 -14.25
CA ALA A 81 -15.05 9.58 -15.69
C ALA A 81 -15.94 8.44 -16.21
N LEU A 82 -15.79 7.22 -15.69
CA LEU A 82 -16.66 6.09 -16.05
C LEU A 82 -18.12 6.37 -15.69
N ARG A 83 -18.38 7.00 -14.53
CA ARG A 83 -19.75 7.37 -14.14
C ARG A 83 -20.33 8.49 -14.99
N GLU A 84 -19.49 9.41 -15.45
CA GLU A 84 -19.89 10.48 -16.37
C GLU A 84 -20.26 9.94 -17.76
N VAL A 85 -19.43 9.03 -18.31
CA VAL A 85 -19.60 8.52 -19.68
C VAL A 85 -20.62 7.39 -19.76
N LEU A 86 -20.55 6.42 -18.84
CA LEU A 86 -21.36 5.20 -18.89
C LEU A 86 -22.61 5.27 -18.01
N GLY A 87 -22.62 6.16 -17.01
CA GLY A 87 -23.72 6.32 -16.06
C GLY A 87 -23.40 5.84 -14.65
N THR A 88 -24.26 6.23 -13.71
CA THR A 88 -24.05 6.06 -12.26
C THR A 88 -24.20 4.63 -11.75
N HIS A 89 -24.65 3.69 -12.59
CA HIS A 89 -24.72 2.26 -12.27
C HIS A 89 -23.35 1.58 -12.25
N VAL A 90 -22.32 2.22 -12.81
CA VAL A 90 -20.95 1.75 -12.68
C VAL A 90 -20.58 1.71 -11.20
N GLN A 91 -20.21 0.52 -10.75
CA GLN A 91 -19.73 0.25 -9.39
C GLN A 91 -18.40 -0.48 -9.47
N GLN A 92 -17.45 -0.06 -8.62
CA GLN A 92 -16.20 -0.77 -8.40
C GLN A 92 -16.48 -2.19 -7.87
N LYS A 93 -15.81 -3.18 -8.46
CA LYS A 93 -15.83 -4.59 -8.03
C LYS A 93 -14.45 -5.10 -7.62
N GLY A 94 -13.39 -4.40 -8.02
CA GLY A 94 -12.01 -4.69 -7.64
C GLY A 94 -11.10 -3.52 -7.96
N SER A 95 -9.98 -3.42 -7.25
CA SER A 95 -8.93 -2.46 -7.56
C SER A 95 -7.57 -3.00 -7.15
N LEU A 96 -6.54 -2.69 -7.93
CA LEU A 96 -5.14 -2.84 -7.57
C LEU A 96 -4.45 -1.50 -7.83
N VAL A 97 -3.85 -0.92 -6.80
CA VAL A 97 -3.05 0.30 -6.86
C VAL A 97 -1.64 -0.06 -6.46
N ALA A 98 -0.78 -0.27 -7.47
CA ALA A 98 0.63 -0.60 -7.33
C ALA A 98 1.47 0.53 -7.95
N PRO A 99 2.76 0.68 -7.64
CA PRO A 99 3.59 1.74 -8.22
C PRO A 99 3.74 1.64 -9.74
N ASP A 100 3.73 0.42 -10.29
CA ASP A 100 3.92 0.14 -11.72
C ASP A 100 2.60 0.14 -12.51
N ARG A 101 1.46 -0.06 -11.85
CA ARG A 101 0.16 -0.17 -12.52
C ARG A 101 -1.05 0.10 -11.63
N LEU A 102 -2.13 0.49 -12.30
CA LEU A 102 -3.47 0.53 -11.76
C LEU A 102 -4.36 -0.48 -12.50
N ARG A 103 -5.12 -1.29 -11.77
CA ARG A 103 -6.24 -2.08 -12.30
C ARG A 103 -7.53 -1.63 -11.62
N PHE A 104 -8.58 -1.36 -12.39
CA PHE A 104 -9.90 -1.01 -11.87
C PHE A 104 -10.95 -1.89 -12.52
N ASP A 105 -11.55 -2.76 -11.72
CA ASP A 105 -12.59 -3.68 -12.18
C ASP A 105 -13.95 -3.08 -11.82
N PHE A 106 -14.87 -2.99 -12.78
CA PHE A 106 -16.18 -2.37 -12.58
C PHE A 106 -17.31 -3.15 -13.24
N SER A 107 -18.54 -2.99 -12.73
CA SER A 107 -19.73 -3.57 -13.33
C SER A 107 -20.27 -2.70 -14.47
N HIS A 108 -20.53 -3.31 -15.62
CA HIS A 108 -21.25 -2.72 -16.74
C HIS A 108 -22.17 -3.77 -17.38
N PHE A 109 -23.30 -3.34 -17.97
CA PHE A 109 -24.34 -4.26 -18.43
C PHE A 109 -24.04 -4.92 -19.79
N GLN A 110 -23.03 -4.44 -20.51
CA GLN A 110 -22.60 -4.95 -21.83
C GLN A 110 -21.06 -4.88 -21.93
N PRO A 111 -20.41 -5.66 -22.82
CA PRO A 111 -18.98 -5.57 -23.10
C PRO A 111 -18.55 -4.19 -23.64
#